data_AF-A0A356R5F6-F1
#
_entry.id   AF-A0A356R5F6-F1
#
_cell.length_a   1.000
_cell.length_b   1.000
_cell.length_c   1.000
_cell.angle_alpha   90.00
_cell.angle_beta   90.00
_cell.angle_gamma   90.00
#
_symmetry.space_group_name_H-M   'P 1'
#
loop_
_entity.id
_entity.type
_entity.pdbx_description
1 polymer ?
#
loop_
_entity_poly.entity_id
_entity_poly.type
_entity_poly.pdbx_seq_one_letter_code
_entity_poly.pdbx_strand_id
1 'polypeptide(L)' 'PGDSAGRLVEAAGLKGMRVGDAEVSTKHANFIVNRGRATADQVLAVIRKVRQTVAKKFGVRLQLEWKIIGES' A
#
# COMPACT_ATOMS: atom_id res chain seq x y z
N PRO A 1 3.00 -5.74 -21.32
CA PRO A 1 3.87 -5.52 -20.13
C PRO A 1 3.07 -4.80 -19.04
N GLY A 2 2.56 -5.58 -18.07
CA GLY A 2 1.63 -5.09 -17.06
C GLY A 2 2.29 -4.11 -16.10
N ASP A 3 1.60 -3.00 -15.82
CA ASP A 3 2.01 -2.05 -14.82
C ASP A 3 2.16 -2.73 -13.46
N SER A 4 3.38 -2.73 -12.92
CA SER A 4 3.61 -3.30 -11.60
C SER A 4 2.81 -2.52 -10.56
N ALA A 5 2.28 -3.22 -9.53
CA ALA A 5 1.47 -2.60 -8.49
C ALA A 5 2.17 -1.35 -7.91
N GLY A 6 3.46 -1.45 -7.62
CA GLY A 6 4.27 -0.36 -7.09
C GLY A 6 4.32 0.87 -7.99
N ARG A 7 4.41 0.68 -9.32
CA ARG A 7 4.37 1.79 -10.28
C ARG A 7 3.03 2.53 -10.20
N LEU A 8 1.92 1.79 -10.12
CA LEU A 8 0.58 2.39 -10.02
C LEU A 8 0.37 3.10 -8.68
N VAL A 9 0.88 2.54 -7.58
CA VAL A 9 0.82 3.17 -6.25
C VAL A 9 1.65 4.44 -6.21
N GLU A 10 2.83 4.44 -6.83
CA GLU A 10 3.68 5.62 -6.96
C GLU A 10 3.06 6.69 -7.86
N ALA A 11 2.57 6.31 -9.04
CA ALA A 11 1.86 7.21 -9.95
C ALA A 11 0.56 7.75 -9.33
N ALA A 12 -0.08 7.01 -8.41
CA ALA A 12 -1.21 7.49 -7.64
C ALA A 12 -0.83 8.55 -6.60
N GLY A 13 0.46 8.75 -6.29
CA GLY A 13 0.95 9.66 -5.27
C GLY A 13 0.74 9.13 -3.84
N LEU A 14 0.77 7.81 -3.66
CA LEU A 14 0.42 7.17 -2.38
C LEU A 14 1.60 6.80 -1.49
N LYS A 15 2.85 7.03 -1.92
CA LYS A 15 4.03 6.89 -1.07
C LYS A 15 3.88 7.79 0.17
N GLY A 16 4.11 7.24 1.36
CA GLY A 16 3.92 7.94 2.62
C GLY A 16 2.45 8.07 3.07
N MET A 17 1.48 7.54 2.31
CA MET A 17 0.09 7.53 2.78
C MET A 17 -0.03 6.66 4.02
N ARG A 18 -0.69 7.19 5.05
CA ARG A 18 -0.72 6.60 6.39
C ARG A 18 -2.13 6.46 6.95
N VAL A 19 -2.35 5.40 7.73
CA VAL A 19 -3.49 5.23 8.63
C VAL A 19 -2.94 4.74 9.98
N GLY A 20 -3.02 5.57 11.02
CA GLY A 20 -2.36 5.28 12.30
C GLY A 20 -0.86 5.10 12.13
N ASP A 21 -0.33 3.96 12.54
CA ASP A 21 1.10 3.62 12.42
C ASP A 21 1.42 2.79 11.16
N ALA A 22 0.42 2.43 10.34
CA ALA A 22 0.64 1.77 9.05
C ALA A 22 0.85 2.80 7.93
N GLU A 23 1.92 2.67 7.17
CA GLU A 23 2.30 3.62 6.10
C GLU A 23 2.72 2.90 4.82
N VAL A 24 2.35 3.42 3.65
CA VAL A 24 2.98 2.99 2.38
C VAL A 24 4.42 3.47 2.35
N SER A 25 5.38 2.56 2.21
CA SER A 25 6.81 2.89 2.21
C SER A 25 7.14 3.98 1.19
N THR A 26 7.87 5.00 1.66
CA THR A 26 8.41 6.07 0.82
C THR A 26 9.51 5.59 -0.12
N LYS A 27 10.17 4.47 0.20
CA LYS A 27 11.25 3.87 -0.61
C LYS A 27 10.67 2.96 -1.69
N HIS A 28 9.79 2.04 -1.32
CA HIS A 28 9.24 1.03 -2.21
C HIS A 28 7.73 0.91 -2.06
N ALA A 29 6.95 1.45 -3.00
CA ALA A 29 5.49 1.57 -2.91
C ALA A 29 4.71 0.23 -2.81
N ASN A 30 5.40 -0.90 -2.93
CA ASN A 30 4.85 -2.25 -2.70
C ASN A 30 4.76 -2.65 -1.23
N PHE A 31 5.41 -1.91 -0.33
CA PHE A 31 5.49 -2.25 1.09
C PHE A 31 4.63 -1.35 1.94
N ILE A 32 3.97 -1.95 2.93
CA ILE A 32 3.43 -1.23 4.07
C ILE A 32 4.40 -1.39 5.23
N VAL A 33 4.81 -0.27 5.81
CA VAL A 33 5.70 -0.19 6.96
C VAL A 33 4.84 -0.01 8.21
N ASN A 34 5.10 -0.82 9.22
CA ASN A 34 4.64 -0.56 10.58
C ASN A 34 5.63 0.40 11.25
N ARG A 35 5.19 1.60 11.64
CA ARG A 35 6.03 2.62 12.28
C ARG A 35 6.12 2.50 13.80
N GLY A 36 5.55 1.45 14.37
CA GLY A 36 5.62 1.14 15.80
C GLY A 36 4.49 0.21 16.21
N ARG A 37 3.28 0.75 16.33
CA ARG A 37 2.11 0.04 16.88
C ARG A 37 1.00 -0.16 15.86
N ALA A 38 1.35 -0.36 14.59
CA ALA A 38 0.34 -0.56 13.55
C ALA A 38 -0.51 -1.80 13.84
N THR A 39 -1.81 -1.61 13.92
CA THR A 39 -2.75 -2.72 14.06
C THR A 39 -3.02 -3.36 12.70
N ALA A 40 -3.47 -4.61 12.69
CA ALA A 40 -3.90 -5.28 11.46
C ALA A 40 -4.97 -4.45 10.72
N ASP A 41 -5.91 -3.84 11.45
CA ASP A 41 -6.95 -2.97 10.86
C ASP A 41 -6.37 -1.73 10.17
N GLN A 42 -5.31 -1.14 10.73
CA GLN A 42 -4.61 -0.01 10.11
C GLN A 42 -3.92 -0.42 8.81
N VAL A 43 -3.26 -1.59 8.80
CA VAL A 43 -2.66 -2.16 7.58
C VAL A 43 -3.75 -2.43 6.53
N LEU A 44 -4.85 -3.07 6.91
CA LEU A 44 -5.99 -3.34 6.02
C LEU A 44 -6.65 -2.05 5.52
N ALA A 45 -6.72 -0.99 6.33
CA ALA A 45 -7.21 0.32 5.92
C ALA A 45 -6.29 0.96 4.86
N VAL A 46 -4.97 0.86 5.04
CA VAL A 46 -4.00 1.33 4.03
C VAL A 46 -4.20 0.58 2.71
N ILE A 47 -4.27 -0.76 2.74
CA ILE A 47 -4.51 -1.60 1.57
C ILE A 47 -5.79 -1.18 0.84
N ARG A 48 -6.90 -1.00 1.56
CA ARG A 48 -8.18 -0.59 0.97
C ARG A 48 -8.07 0.76 0.27
N LYS A 49 -7.44 1.76 0.91
CA LYS A 49 -7.23 3.09 0.33
C LYS A 49 -6.38 3.04 -0.93
N VAL A 50 -5.31 2.24 -0.92
CA VAL A 50 -4.44 2.05 -2.09
C VAL A 50 -5.23 1.47 -3.25
N ARG A 51 -5.94 0.36 -3.04
CA ARG A 51 -6.73 -0.30 -4.09
C ARG A 51 -7.82 0.60 -4.66
N GLN A 52 -8.55 1.31 -3.80
CA GLN A 52 -9.60 2.24 -4.22
C GLN A 52 -9.03 3.40 -5.04
N THR A 53 -7.91 3.97 -4.62
CA THR A 53 -7.30 5.10 -5.32
C THR A 53 -6.76 4.68 -6.68
N VAL A 54 -6.08 3.54 -6.75
CA VAL A 54 -5.53 3.01 -8.02
C VAL A 54 -6.66 2.62 -8.97
N ALA A 55 -7.71 1.97 -8.48
CA ALA A 55 -8.89 1.66 -9.29
C ALA A 55 -9.57 2.93 -9.82
N LYS A 56 -9.71 3.97 -8.98
CA LYS A 56 -10.31 5.25 -9.38
C LYS A 56 -9.45 6.02 -10.40
N LYS A 57 -8.14 6.04 -10.23
CA LYS A 57 -7.23 6.83 -11.09
C LYS A 57 -6.90 6.14 -12.42
N PHE A 58 -6.77 4.81 -12.42
CA PHE A 58 -6.24 4.08 -13.56
C PHE A 58 -7.19 3.03 -14.11
N GLY A 59 -8.35 2.80 -13.49
CA GLY A 59 -9.26 1.71 -13.87
C GLY A 59 -8.72 0.30 -13.57
N VAL A 60 -7.56 0.19 -12.90
CA VAL A 60 -6.89 -1.07 -12.60
C VAL A 60 -7.26 -1.54 -11.20
N ARG A 61 -7.73 -2.79 -11.06
CA ARG A 61 -7.91 -3.43 -9.75
C ARG A 61 -6.63 -4.17 -9.36
N LEU A 62 -5.91 -3.64 -8.38
CA LEU A 62 -4.79 -4.36 -7.80
C LEU A 62 -5.28 -5.63 -7.07
N GLN A 63 -4.63 -6.76 -7.36
CA GLN A 63 -4.76 -7.99 -6.60
C GLN A 63 -3.80 -7.98 -5.41
N LEU A 64 -4.21 -8.60 -4.31
CA LEU A 64 -3.39 -8.74 -3.12
C LEU A 64 -2.48 -9.97 -3.27
N GLU A 65 -1.18 -9.76 -3.46
CA GLU A 65 -0.15 -10.77 -3.20
C GLU A 65 0.74 -10.28 -2.05
N TRP A 66 0.21 -10.30 -0.82
CA TRP A 66 0.92 -9.77 0.35
C TRP A 66 1.55 -10.91 1.12
N LYS A 67 2.88 -10.94 1.19
CA LYS A 67 3.61 -11.63 2.25
C LYS A 67 3.78 -10.65 3.41
N ILE A 68 3.24 -11.02 4.57
CA ILE A 68 3.50 -10.30 5.82
C ILE A 68 4.93 -10.69 6.22
N ILE A 69 5.86 -9.73 6.14
CA ILE A 69 7.21 -9.90 6.66
C ILE A 69 7.26 -9.07 7.95
N GLY A 70 7.08 -9.75 9.09
CA GLY A 70 7.36 -9.18 10.40
C GLY A 70 8.84 -9.39 10.70
N GLU A 71 9.51 -8.37 11.23
CA GLU A 71 10.84 -8.53 11.82
C GLU A 71 10.70 -9.41 13.08
N SER A 72 11.49 -10.48 13.12
CA SER A 72 11.76 -11.27 14.32
C SER A 72 12.74 -10.55 15.23
#